data_AF-A0A8S2EDL9-F1
#
_entry.id   AF-A0A8S2EDL9-F1
#
_cell.length_a   1.000
_cell.length_b   1.000
_cell.length_c   1.000
_cell.angle_alpha   90.00
_cell.angle_beta   90.00
_cell.angle_gamma   90.00
#
_symmetry.space_group_name_H-M   'P 1'
#
loop_
_entity.id
_entity.type
_entity.pdbx_description
1 polymer ?
#
loop_
_entity_poly.entity_id
_entity_poly.type
_entity_poly.pdbx_seq_one_letter_code
_entity_poly.pdbx_strand_id
1 'polypeptide(L)'
;AESEEYAVARRQLSCYCYGKQFDLQFNQLCRSIKKISDDDPIILQLMMVILTFTESMLVEDIVVNEQPVLMNSKQVYEAQSIYLSLLFRYMIEKYATYYQAARQYSRLIQKTIQMPVLLRTYQQLLREQLDDASDEEINPVLKSILRLH
;
A
#
# COMPACT_ATOMS: atom_id res chain seq x y z
N ALA A 1 -4.00 22.85 -20.11
CA ALA A 1 -5.47 22.71 -20.20
C ALA A 1 -5.87 21.24 -19.97
N GLU A 2 -5.57 20.32 -20.90
CA GLU A 2 -5.94 18.88 -20.74
C GLU A 2 -5.39 18.20 -19.49
N SER A 3 -4.16 18.52 -19.04
CA SER A 3 -3.61 17.89 -17.82
C SER A 3 -4.24 18.39 -16.52
N GLU A 4 -4.82 19.59 -16.51
CA GLU A 4 -5.47 20.19 -15.35
C GLU A 4 -6.90 19.65 -15.19
N GLU A 5 -7.65 19.55 -16.28
CA GLU A 5 -8.98 18.91 -16.28
C GLU A 5 -8.88 17.43 -15.87
N TYR A 6 -7.86 16.72 -16.36
CA TYR A 6 -7.63 15.32 -15.98
C TYR A 6 -7.25 15.18 -14.50
N ALA A 7 -6.46 16.12 -13.96
CA ALA A 7 -6.10 16.14 -12.55
C ALA A 7 -7.31 16.45 -11.66
N VAL A 8 -8.21 17.35 -12.10
CA VAL A 8 -9.45 17.70 -11.38
C VAL A 8 -10.45 16.55 -11.41
N ALA A 9 -10.69 15.93 -12.58
CA ALA A 9 -11.57 14.79 -12.71
C ALA A 9 -11.08 13.59 -11.89
N ARG A 10 -9.76 13.30 -11.91
CA ARG A 10 -9.16 12.27 -11.06
C ARG A 10 -9.37 12.57 -9.58
N ARG A 11 -9.24 13.82 -9.15
CA ARG A 11 -9.41 14.24 -7.75
C ARG A 11 -10.86 14.16 -7.29
N GLN A 12 -11.81 14.49 -8.17
CA GLN A 12 -13.24 14.37 -7.91
C GLN A 12 -13.67 12.90 -7.85
N LEU A 13 -13.19 12.05 -8.76
CA LEU A 13 -13.44 10.61 -8.75
C LEU A 13 -12.82 9.96 -7.50
N SER A 14 -11.61 10.38 -7.12
CA SER A 14 -10.96 9.99 -5.87
C SER A 14 -11.84 10.35 -4.66
N CYS A 15 -12.33 11.59 -4.61
CA CYS A 15 -13.18 12.03 -3.50
C CYS A 15 -14.54 11.32 -3.44
N TYR A 16 -15.16 11.03 -4.59
CA TYR A 16 -16.47 10.38 -4.68
C TYR A 16 -16.41 8.87 -4.42
N CYS A 17 -15.35 8.18 -4.88
CA CYS A 17 -15.22 6.73 -4.71
C CYS A 17 -14.44 6.33 -3.46
N TYR A 18 -13.54 7.19 -2.95
CA TYR A 18 -12.58 6.79 -1.91
C TYR A 18 -12.81 7.46 -0.54
N GLY A 19 -13.68 8.47 -0.48
CA GLY A 19 -13.86 9.30 0.70
C GLY A 19 -12.70 10.28 0.86
N LYS A 20 -13.02 11.58 0.92
CA LYS A 20 -12.07 12.71 1.00
C LYS A 20 -10.97 12.53 2.08
N GLN A 21 -11.26 11.78 3.15
CA GLN A 21 -10.33 11.51 4.23
C GLN A 21 -9.25 10.49 3.86
N PHE A 22 -9.61 9.38 3.20
CA PHE A 22 -8.64 8.37 2.75
C PHE A 22 -7.68 8.97 1.73
N ASP A 23 -8.20 9.68 0.73
CA ASP A 23 -7.38 10.37 -0.27
C ASP A 23 -6.34 11.28 0.36
N LEU A 24 -6.74 12.03 1.39
CA LEU A 24 -5.86 12.94 2.09
C LEU A 24 -4.76 12.18 2.84
N GLN A 25 -5.12 11.11 3.56
CA GLN A 25 -4.18 10.25 4.28
C GLN A 25 -3.22 9.52 3.33
N PHE A 26 -3.73 8.98 2.22
CA PHE A 26 -2.94 8.29 1.20
C PHE A 26 -1.94 9.24 0.54
N ASN A 27 -2.41 10.42 0.10
CA ASN A 27 -1.52 11.42 -0.48
C ASN A 27 -0.47 11.91 0.52
N GLN A 28 -0.82 12.08 1.79
CA GLN A 28 0.15 12.43 2.84
C GLN A 28 1.19 11.32 3.03
N LEU A 29 0.77 10.05 3.02
CA LEU A 29 1.66 8.91 3.12
C LEU A 29 2.62 8.85 1.93
N CYS A 30 2.11 8.94 0.69
CA CYS A 30 2.93 8.99 -0.52
C CYS A 30 3.93 10.15 -0.51
N ARG A 31 3.50 11.36 -0.14
CA ARG A 31 4.42 12.52 -0.01
C ARG A 31 5.48 12.30 1.06
N SER A 32 5.11 11.67 2.19
CA SER A 32 6.07 11.34 3.23
C SER A 32 7.10 10.32 2.75
N ILE A 33 6.67 9.29 2.03
CA ILE A 33 7.58 8.28 1.44
C ILE A 33 8.54 8.98 0.47
N LYS A 34 7.99 9.77 -0.46
CA LYS A 34 8.75 10.55 -1.45
C LYS A 34 9.84 11.42 -0.80
N LYS A 35 9.49 12.08 0.31
CA LYS A 35 10.42 12.91 1.09
C LYS A 35 11.51 12.12 1.81
N ILE A 36 11.22 10.90 2.28
CA ILE A 36 12.20 10.06 2.97
C ILE A 36 13.12 9.36 1.96
N SER A 37 12.58 8.91 0.84
CA SER A 37 13.35 8.30 -0.24
C SER A 37 14.20 9.31 -1.01
N ASP A 38 13.88 10.60 -0.89
CA ASP A 38 14.51 11.68 -1.67
C ASP A 38 14.39 11.43 -3.17
N ASP A 39 13.19 11.02 -3.61
CA ASP A 39 12.88 10.65 -5.00
C ASP A 39 13.78 9.58 -5.64
N ASP A 40 14.47 8.81 -4.81
CA ASP A 40 15.36 7.76 -5.29
C ASP A 40 14.58 6.58 -5.90
N PRO A 41 14.80 6.29 -7.19
CA PRO A 41 14.06 5.26 -7.88
C PRO A 41 14.36 3.86 -7.33
N ILE A 42 15.58 3.60 -6.84
CA ILE A 42 15.97 2.29 -6.30
C ILE A 42 15.24 2.06 -4.97
N ILE A 43 15.21 3.06 -4.09
CA ILE A 43 14.47 2.97 -2.82
C ILE A 43 12.98 2.73 -3.10
N LEU A 44 12.39 3.49 -4.01
CA LEU A 44 10.97 3.36 -4.36
C LEU A 44 10.65 1.98 -4.97
N GLN A 45 11.50 1.47 -5.85
CA GLN A 45 11.35 0.12 -6.43
C GLN A 45 11.43 -0.97 -5.36
N LEU A 46 12.43 -0.91 -4.48
CA LEU A 46 12.57 -1.86 -3.38
C LEU A 46 11.36 -1.81 -2.44
N MET A 47 10.84 -0.61 -2.15
CA MET A 47 9.61 -0.46 -1.36
C MET A 47 8.39 -1.09 -2.03
N MET A 48 8.21 -0.93 -3.34
CA MET A 48 7.11 -1.56 -4.07
C MET A 48 7.20 -3.09 -3.98
N VAL A 49 8.40 -3.65 -4.14
CA VAL A 49 8.63 -5.10 -3.99
C VAL A 49 8.37 -5.58 -2.56
N ILE A 50 8.79 -4.82 -1.53
CA ILE A 50 8.48 -5.17 -0.14
C ILE A 50 6.96 -5.16 0.10
N LEU A 51 6.24 -4.19 -0.49
CA LEU A 51 4.78 -4.08 -0.37
C LEU A 51 4.04 -5.25 -1.01
N THR A 52 4.52 -5.81 -2.14
CA THR A 52 3.89 -7.00 -2.76
C THR A 52 3.89 -8.23 -1.85
N PHE A 53 4.85 -8.33 -0.91
CA PHE A 53 4.91 -9.41 0.08
C PHE A 53 4.19 -9.08 1.39
N THR A 54 3.70 -7.85 1.54
CA THR A 54 3.02 -7.40 2.78
C THR A 54 1.55 -7.80 2.80
N GLU A 55 0.92 -7.94 1.63
CA GLU A 55 -0.50 -8.31 1.51
C GLU A 55 -0.77 -9.76 1.98
N SER A 56 0.13 -10.69 1.68
CA SER A 56 0.06 -12.08 2.14
C SER A 56 0.23 -12.28 3.64
N MET A 57 0.93 -11.36 4.32
CA MET A 57 1.08 -11.38 5.79
C MET A 57 -0.20 -10.94 6.51
N LEU A 58 -1.07 -10.21 5.79
CA LEU A 58 -2.31 -9.67 6.30
C LEU A 58 -3.53 -10.52 5.90
N VAL A 59 -3.32 -11.65 5.22
CA VAL A 59 -4.41 -12.60 4.90
C VAL A 59 -4.70 -13.56 6.07
N GLU A 60 -4.04 -13.38 7.22
CA GLU A 60 -4.36 -14.14 8.45
C GLU A 60 -5.75 -13.81 9.04
N ASP A 61 -6.47 -12.80 8.52
CA ASP A 61 -7.89 -12.59 8.84
C ASP A 61 -8.79 -13.50 7.99
N ILE A 62 -8.82 -14.78 8.40
CA ILE A 62 -9.96 -15.70 8.47
C ILE A 62 -11.13 -15.35 7.52
N VAL A 63 -11.13 -15.94 6.33
CA VAL A 63 -12.36 -16.41 5.69
C VAL A 63 -12.22 -17.92 5.55
N VAL A 64 -13.12 -18.64 6.20
CA VAL A 64 -13.10 -20.11 6.43
C VAL A 64 -12.99 -20.95 5.14
N ASN A 65 -13.10 -20.36 3.95
CA ASN A 65 -13.18 -21.09 2.68
C ASN A 65 -12.27 -20.59 1.55
N GLU A 66 -11.34 -19.65 1.76
CA GLU A 66 -10.43 -19.20 0.70
C GLU A 66 -8.97 -19.53 1.05
N GLN A 67 -8.35 -20.40 0.23
CA GLN A 67 -6.93 -20.67 0.36
C GLN A 67 -6.14 -19.37 0.11
N PRO A 68 -5.16 -19.02 0.97
CA PRO A 68 -4.30 -17.88 0.71
C PRO A 68 -3.58 -18.07 -0.64
N VAL A 69 -3.63 -17.03 -1.49
CA VAL A 69 -3.01 -17.02 -2.83
C VAL A 69 -1.53 -17.37 -2.78
N LEU A 70 -0.87 -17.07 -1.65
CA LEU A 70 0.50 -17.49 -1.35
C LEU A 70 0.46 -18.58 -0.26
N MET A 71 0.56 -19.84 -0.70
CA MET A 71 0.43 -21.04 0.14
C MET A 71 1.48 -21.21 1.24
N ASN A 72 2.50 -20.35 1.34
CA ASN A 72 3.58 -20.50 2.31
C ASN A 72 4.04 -19.17 2.91
N SER A 73 3.38 -18.75 4.00
CA SER A 73 3.69 -17.52 4.74
C SER A 73 5.17 -17.39 5.12
N LYS A 74 5.85 -18.51 5.39
CA LYS A 74 7.29 -18.55 5.67
C LYS A 74 8.12 -18.11 4.46
N GLN A 75 7.86 -18.67 3.28
CA GLN A 75 8.62 -18.30 2.07
C GLN A 75 8.39 -16.84 1.69
N VAL A 76 7.18 -16.32 1.92
CA VAL A 76 6.89 -14.91 1.67
C VAL A 76 7.65 -14.01 2.66
N TYR A 77 7.69 -14.38 3.94
CA TYR A 77 8.49 -13.66 4.93
C TYR A 77 9.97 -13.65 4.57
N GLU A 78 10.51 -14.82 4.18
CA GLU A 78 11.90 -14.96 3.76
C GLU A 78 12.20 -14.06 2.55
N ALA A 79 11.32 -14.06 1.54
CA ALA A 79 11.45 -13.16 0.39
C ALA A 79 11.40 -11.68 0.82
N GLN A 80 10.46 -11.28 1.66
CA GLN A 80 10.35 -9.91 2.15
C GLN A 80 11.60 -9.48 2.92
N SER A 81 12.15 -10.36 3.75
CA SER A 81 13.35 -10.11 4.55
C SER A 81 14.60 -9.88 3.69
N ILE A 82 14.71 -10.57 2.55
CA ILE A 82 15.78 -10.35 1.57
C ILE A 82 15.72 -8.92 1.03
N TYR A 83 14.54 -8.45 0.61
CA TYR A 83 14.39 -7.10 0.07
C TYR A 83 14.52 -6.01 1.14
N LEU A 84 14.06 -6.26 2.36
CA LEU A 84 14.30 -5.37 3.52
C LEU A 84 15.80 -5.22 3.79
N SER A 85 16.53 -6.33 3.77
CA SER A 85 18.00 -6.34 3.94
C SER A 85 18.71 -5.62 2.81
N LEU A 86 18.28 -5.83 1.56
CA LEU A 86 18.83 -5.14 0.39
C LEU A 86 18.61 -3.63 0.46
N LEU A 87 17.40 -3.20 0.83
CA LEU A 87 17.08 -1.80 1.07
C LEU A 87 17.99 -1.21 2.14
N PHE A 88 18.18 -1.89 3.26
CA PHE A 88 19.03 -1.37 4.33
C PHE A 88 20.51 -1.24 3.90
N ARG A 89 21.05 -2.24 3.17
CA ARG A 89 22.40 -2.16 2.60
C ARG A 89 22.55 -1.00 1.64
N TYR A 90 21.58 -0.82 0.73
CA TYR A 90 21.57 0.32 -0.19
C TYR A 90 21.57 1.67 0.56
N MET A 91 20.79 1.77 1.63
CA MET A 91 20.72 2.98 2.45
C MET A 91 22.06 3.25 3.16
N ILE A 92 22.77 2.22 3.65
CA ILE A 92 24.10 2.39 4.25
C ILE A 92 25.08 2.97 3.24
N GLU A 93 25.07 2.47 1.99
CA GLU A 93 25.94 2.99 0.92
C GLU A 93 25.56 4.42 0.48
N LYS A 94 24.26 4.73 0.48
CA LYS A 94 23.75 6.04 0.04
C LYS A 94 24.03 7.16 1.05
N TYR A 95 23.91 6.88 2.35
CA TYR A 95 24.02 7.91 3.39
C TYR A 95 25.42 7.96 4.00
N ALA A 96 25.90 9.18 4.30
CA ALA A 96 27.25 9.41 4.82
C ALA A 96 27.52 8.76 6.18
N THR A 97 26.48 8.43 6.95
CA THR A 97 26.62 7.78 8.26
C THR A 97 25.62 6.65 8.43
N TYR A 98 26.04 5.61 9.13
CA TYR A 98 25.17 4.50 9.54
C TYR A 98 23.92 4.99 10.29
N TYR A 99 24.09 5.98 11.18
CA TYR A 99 22.97 6.54 11.93
C TYR A 99 21.91 7.18 11.03
N GLN A 100 22.33 7.93 10.00
CA GLN A 100 21.39 8.50 9.02
C GLN A 100 20.69 7.41 8.22
N ALA A 101 21.42 6.39 7.75
CA ALA A 101 20.85 5.26 7.04
C ALA A 101 19.79 4.54 7.88
N ALA A 102 20.12 4.18 9.13
CA ALA A 102 19.21 3.52 10.06
C ALA A 102 17.98 4.36 10.39
N ARG A 103 18.16 5.68 10.58
CA ARG A 103 17.06 6.61 10.84
C ARG A 103 16.11 6.74 9.66
N GLN A 104 16.62 6.83 8.43
CA GLN A 104 15.75 6.93 7.26
C GLN A 104 15.10 5.58 6.94
N TYR A 105 15.82 4.48 7.12
CA TYR A 105 15.29 3.13 6.96
C TYR A 105 14.12 2.87 7.91
N SER A 106 14.27 3.14 9.21
CA SER A 106 13.17 2.94 10.18
C SER A 106 11.94 3.77 9.84
N ARG A 107 12.12 4.99 9.35
CA ARG A 107 11.02 5.85 8.87
C ARG A 107 10.35 5.26 7.63
N LEU A 108 11.11 4.73 6.67
CA LEU A 108 10.55 4.05 5.50
C LEU A 108 9.75 2.81 5.92
N ILE A 109 10.30 1.95 6.79
CA ILE A 109 9.61 0.75 7.26
C ILE A 109 8.31 1.12 7.99
N GLN A 110 8.32 2.17 8.82
CA GLN A 110 7.10 2.68 9.43
C GLN A 110 6.05 3.07 8.38
N LYS A 111 6.45 3.70 7.28
CA LYS A 111 5.52 4.05 6.19
C LYS A 111 5.04 2.83 5.40
N THR A 112 5.92 1.86 5.18
CA THR A 112 5.57 0.57 4.58
C THR A 112 4.51 -0.16 5.38
N ILE A 113 4.59 -0.15 6.72
CA ILE A 113 3.59 -0.78 7.61
C ILE A 113 2.29 0.04 7.66
N GLN A 114 2.36 1.38 7.58
CA GLN A 114 1.17 2.24 7.57
C GLN A 114 0.31 2.07 6.30
N MET A 115 0.92 1.71 5.17
CA MET A 115 0.23 1.61 3.88
C MET A 115 -0.86 0.51 3.88
N PRO A 116 -0.58 -0.74 4.29
CA PRO A 116 -1.62 -1.75 4.39
C PRO A 116 -2.71 -1.45 5.41
N VAL A 117 -2.38 -0.82 6.55
CA VAL A 117 -3.39 -0.42 7.55
C VAL A 117 -4.39 0.53 6.94
N LEU A 118 -3.90 1.54 6.20
CA LEU A 118 -4.74 2.51 5.52
C LEU A 118 -5.61 1.84 4.43
N LEU A 119 -5.05 0.90 3.67
CA LEU A 119 -5.79 0.13 2.67
C LEU A 119 -6.91 -0.71 3.29
N ARG A 120 -6.67 -1.36 4.43
CA ARG A 120 -7.70 -2.12 5.15
C ARG A 120 -8.84 -1.23 5.65
N THR A 121 -8.52 -0.09 6.26
CA THR A 121 -9.54 0.87 6.70
C THR A 121 -10.41 1.33 5.53
N TYR A 122 -9.80 1.50 4.36
CA TYR A 122 -10.53 1.88 3.16
C TYR A 122 -11.39 0.74 2.60
N GLN A 123 -10.86 -0.47 2.53
CA GLN A 123 -11.64 -1.65 2.13
C GLN A 123 -12.86 -1.85 3.02
N GLN A 124 -12.71 -1.64 4.34
CA GLN A 124 -13.83 -1.73 5.27
C GLN A 124 -14.87 -0.63 5.01
N LEU A 125 -14.45 0.62 4.84
CA LEU A 125 -15.35 1.73 4.51
C LEU A 125 -16.09 1.49 3.19
N LEU A 126 -15.42 0.95 2.18
CA LEU A 126 -16.06 0.57 0.93
C LEU A 126 -17.09 -0.54 1.11
N ARG A 127 -16.79 -1.57 1.90
CA ARG A 127 -17.76 -2.63 2.21
C ARG A 127 -19.01 -2.04 2.87
N GLU A 128 -18.83 -1.18 3.88
CA GLU A 128 -19.95 -0.52 4.57
C GLU A 128 -20.79 0.38 3.63
N GLN A 129 -20.17 1.01 2.63
CA GLN A 129 -20.89 1.85 1.66
C GLN A 129 -21.60 1.06 0.56
N LEU A 130 -21.12 -0.14 0.25
CA LEU A 130 -21.63 -0.98 -0.83
C LEU A 130 -22.58 -2.09 -0.34
N ASP A 131 -22.80 -2.20 0.98
CA ASP A 131 -23.67 -3.22 1.59
C ASP A 131 -25.13 -3.12 1.09
N ASP A 132 -25.58 -1.90 0.76
CA ASP A 132 -26.93 -1.62 0.23
C ASP A 132 -26.98 -1.47 -1.31
N ALA A 133 -25.84 -1.57 -2.00
CA ALA A 133 -25.78 -1.39 -3.45
C ALA A 133 -26.27 -2.65 -4.18
N SER A 134 -27.04 -2.47 -5.26
CA SER A 134 -27.49 -3.58 -6.08
C SER A 134 -26.29 -4.30 -6.70
N ASP A 135 -26.31 -5.63 -6.69
CA ASP A 135 -25.18 -6.46 -7.13
C ASP A 135 -24.82 -6.21 -8.61
N GLU A 136 -25.77 -5.77 -9.44
CA GLU A 136 -25.53 -5.41 -10.84
C GLU A 136 -24.78 -4.06 -11.03
N GLU A 137 -24.71 -3.23 -9.99
CA GLU A 137 -24.12 -1.88 -10.04
C GLU A 137 -22.62 -1.88 -9.69
N ILE A 138 -22.11 -2.95 -9.08
CA ILE A 138 -20.72 -3.04 -8.62
C ILE A 138 -19.87 -3.76 -9.66
N ASN A 139 -18.77 -3.11 -10.07
CA ASN A 139 -17.80 -3.70 -10.99
C ASN A 139 -17.26 -5.05 -10.46
N PRO A 140 -17.22 -6.12 -11.27
CA PRO A 140 -16.77 -7.45 -10.85
C PRO A 140 -15.35 -7.50 -10.25
N VAL A 141 -14.43 -6.64 -10.76
CA VAL A 141 -13.08 -6.50 -10.21
C VAL A 141 -13.13 -5.90 -8.81
N LEU A 142 -13.99 -4.92 -8.58
CA LEU A 142 -14.18 -4.30 -7.27
C LEU A 142 -14.82 -5.29 -6.29
N LYS A 143 -15.79 -6.11 -6.74
CA LYS A 143 -16.34 -7.21 -5.93
C LYS A 143 -15.26 -8.21 -5.52
N SER A 144 -14.40 -8.62 -6.45
CA SER A 144 -13.29 -9.54 -6.19
C SER A 144 -12.28 -8.96 -5.20
N ILE A 145 -11.90 -7.68 -5.36
CA ILE A 145 -10.96 -6.99 -4.46
C ILE A 145 -11.55 -6.81 -3.06
N LEU A 146 -12.84 -6.45 -2.98
CA LEU A 146 -13.53 -6.24 -1.70
C LEU A 146 -14.06 -7.52 -1.07
N ARG A 147 -14.04 -8.65 -1.77
CA ARG A 147 -14.66 -9.92 -1.37
C ARG A 147 -16.14 -9.74 -1.00
N LEU A 148 -16.88 -9.01 -1.84
CA LEU A 148 -18.34 -8.93 -1.78
C LEU A 148 -18.90 -10.12 -2.57
N HIS A 149 -19.91 -10.81 -2.04
CA HIS A 149 -20.59 -11.96 -2.66
C HIS A 149 -22.06 -11.67 -2.83
#